data_AF-A0A0F7TMU0-F1
#
_entry.id   AF-A0A0F7TMU0-F1
#
_cell.length_a   1.000
_cell.length_b   1.000
_cell.length_c   1.000
_cell.angle_alpha   90.00
_cell.angle_beta   90.00
_cell.angle_gamma   90.00
#
_symmetry.space_group_name_H-M   'P 1'
#
loop_
_entity.id
_entity.type
_entity.pdbx_description
1 polymer ?
#
loop_
_entity_poly.entity_id
_entity_poly.type
_entity_poly.pdbx_seq_one_letter_code
_entity_poly.pdbx_strand_id
1 'polypeptide(L)'
;MPSLEPITPRRNESVDSGSDDEADPELLELLRQHLGLGKQDKNLPPETKVLENAQYVFDNAIDVALNPAQTKEAAETIWRLMQKKAYSTQTWSEHELHPKTKDESTVDFIFTMDLLNFSFWSAETDESKRFSIEYRGRRWTGYWSLVAALQRALDEDIPITTPDFWVNEDECTDEVLRHVFRSATDEEIPLFKERVQCLREAGDVLCNEFGGSFANCIDSANYSAAGLVNIITESFDCFRDETVFHGKRVRLYKRAQILVADLWACFNGEDFGEFHDIDKITMFADYRIPQMLHQLGCMRYSPSLESHIRSLKPITPGSNWEVELRGTSIWCVELIKREIEKRHPEVKSAGKKGVFKSVENDDTDAQNGTENIEQPQKTYGINAILIDFFLYDTMKTLEQEKNESIPHHRTRSIWY
;
A
#
# COMPACT_ATOMS: atom_id res chain seq x y z
N MET A 1 -42.46 -82.66 32.24
CA MET A 1 -42.07 -81.95 33.47
C MET A 1 -40.73 -81.28 33.24
N PRO A 2 -40.62 -79.94 33.27
CA PRO A 2 -41.59 -78.90 32.88
C PRO A 2 -41.07 -78.09 31.66
N SER A 3 -41.88 -77.89 30.62
CA SER A 3 -42.73 -76.71 30.38
C SER A 3 -41.97 -75.37 30.42
N LEU A 4 -41.68 -74.86 29.22
CA LEU A 4 -41.21 -73.49 28.96
C LEU A 4 -42.26 -72.48 29.44
N GLU A 5 -41.89 -71.61 30.37
CA GLU A 5 -42.61 -70.36 30.62
C GLU A 5 -42.10 -69.29 29.65
N PRO A 6 -42.97 -68.59 28.90
CA PRO A 6 -42.55 -67.45 28.11
C PRO A 6 -42.31 -66.24 29.03
N ILE A 7 -41.07 -65.76 29.02
CA ILE A 7 -40.63 -64.54 29.70
C ILE A 7 -41.36 -63.35 29.05
N THR A 8 -42.24 -62.71 29.81
CA THR A 8 -42.84 -61.41 29.48
C THR A 8 -41.75 -60.34 29.30
N PRO A 9 -41.76 -59.56 28.21
CA PRO A 9 -40.78 -58.50 28.01
C PRO A 9 -40.97 -57.40 29.07
N ARG A 10 -39.90 -57.14 29.84
CA ARG A 10 -39.80 -55.96 30.71
C ARG A 10 -39.87 -54.71 29.85
N ARG A 11 -40.66 -53.73 30.28
CA ARG A 11 -40.73 -52.38 29.72
C ARG A 11 -39.31 -51.86 29.47
N ASN A 12 -39.04 -51.45 28.23
CA ASN A 12 -37.92 -50.58 27.90
C ASN A 12 -38.04 -49.31 28.73
N GLU A 13 -37.16 -49.14 29.70
CA GLU A 13 -36.78 -47.81 30.15
C GLU A 13 -36.09 -47.15 28.95
N SER A 14 -36.65 -46.01 28.53
CA SER A 14 -36.07 -45.15 27.51
C SER A 14 -34.70 -44.70 27.98
N VAL A 15 -33.65 -45.31 27.43
CA VAL A 15 -32.31 -44.73 27.46
C VAL A 15 -32.39 -43.48 26.59
N ASP A 16 -32.30 -42.34 27.27
CA ASP A 16 -32.12 -41.03 26.67
C ASP A 16 -30.85 -41.07 25.81
N SER A 17 -31.04 -41.18 24.49
CA SER A 17 -29.95 -41.06 23.52
C SER A 17 -29.60 -39.58 23.43
N GLY A 18 -28.77 -39.12 24.37
CA GLY A 18 -28.10 -37.84 24.27
C GLY A 18 -27.41 -37.74 22.92
N SER A 19 -27.87 -36.77 22.14
CA SER A 19 -27.36 -36.40 20.82
C SER A 19 -25.94 -35.85 20.95
N ASP A 20 -24.94 -36.70 20.78
CA ASP A 20 -23.51 -36.33 20.67
C ASP A 20 -23.12 -35.92 19.23
N ASP A 21 -24.10 -35.62 18.37
CA ASP A 21 -23.91 -35.19 16.96
C ASP A 21 -24.04 -33.67 16.76
N GLU A 22 -24.16 -32.87 17.84
CA GLU A 22 -24.10 -31.41 17.71
C GLU A 22 -22.64 -30.93 17.68
N ALA A 23 -22.23 -30.36 16.55
CA ALA A 23 -20.93 -29.73 16.41
C ALA A 23 -20.73 -28.66 17.48
N ASP A 24 -19.64 -28.77 18.24
CA ASP A 24 -19.29 -27.88 19.34
C ASP A 24 -19.39 -26.41 18.89
N PRO A 25 -20.33 -25.63 19.46
CA PRO A 25 -20.52 -24.22 19.13
C PRO A 25 -19.26 -23.38 19.32
N GLU A 26 -18.40 -23.71 20.29
CA GLU A 26 -17.13 -23.01 20.52
C GLU A 26 -16.12 -23.34 19.43
N LEU A 27 -16.06 -24.60 18.99
CA LEU A 27 -15.19 -25.00 17.87
C LEU A 27 -15.65 -24.38 16.55
N LEU A 28 -16.97 -24.29 16.32
CA LEU A 28 -17.54 -23.60 15.17
C LEU A 28 -17.25 -22.11 15.20
N GLU A 29 -17.31 -21.47 16.36
CA GLU A 29 -16.99 -20.05 16.50
C GLU A 29 -15.48 -19.81 16.35
N LEU A 30 -14.62 -20.69 16.88
CA LEU A 30 -13.18 -20.65 16.67
C LEU A 30 -12.84 -20.83 15.18
N LEU A 31 -13.51 -21.75 14.49
CA LEU A 31 -13.39 -21.95 13.04
C LEU A 31 -13.86 -20.72 12.26
N ARG A 32 -14.98 -20.10 12.67
CA ARG A 32 -15.45 -18.84 12.07
C ARG A 32 -14.44 -17.72 12.27
N GLN A 33 -13.86 -17.58 13.46
CA GLN A 33 -12.82 -16.59 13.72
C GLN A 33 -11.55 -16.85 12.88
N HIS A 34 -11.13 -18.11 12.78
CA HIS A 34 -9.98 -18.52 11.98
C HIS A 34 -10.20 -18.30 10.47
N LEU A 35 -11.44 -18.48 10.00
CA LEU A 35 -11.87 -18.22 8.62
C LEU A 35 -12.28 -16.75 8.38
N GLY A 36 -12.21 -15.88 9.39
CA GLY A 36 -12.55 -14.46 9.28
C GLY A 36 -14.05 -14.14 9.19
N LEU A 37 -14.92 -15.06 9.60
CA LEU A 37 -16.39 -14.97 9.57
C LEU A 37 -17.03 -14.64 10.94
N GLY A 38 -16.23 -14.41 11.98
CA GLY A 38 -16.71 -14.05 13.33
C GLY A 38 -17.16 -12.58 13.44
N LYS A 39 -18.05 -12.28 14.39
CA LYS A 39 -18.41 -10.88 14.71
C LYS A 39 -17.16 -10.12 15.18
N GLN A 40 -16.79 -9.06 14.47
CA GLN A 40 -15.71 -8.17 14.93
C GLN A 40 -16.14 -7.48 16.22
N ASP A 41 -15.31 -7.58 17.25
CA ASP A 41 -15.47 -6.78 18.46
C ASP A 41 -15.18 -5.32 18.11
N LYS A 42 -16.21 -4.47 18.15
CA LYS A 42 -16.12 -3.04 17.79
C LYS A 42 -15.16 -2.25 18.69
N ASN A 43 -14.66 -2.85 19.78
CA ASN A 43 -13.74 -2.21 20.71
C ASN A 43 -12.26 -2.52 20.45
N LEU A 44 -11.92 -3.41 19.51
CA LEU A 44 -10.52 -3.68 19.17
C LEU A 44 -9.96 -2.59 18.24
N PRO A 45 -8.70 -2.15 18.42
CA PRO A 45 -8.05 -1.26 17.47
C PRO A 45 -8.10 -1.82 16.04
N PRO A 46 -8.39 -1.00 15.01
CA PRO A 46 -8.45 -1.47 13.63
C PRO A 46 -7.12 -2.10 13.18
N GLU A 47 -7.19 -3.22 12.45
CA GLU A 47 -6.02 -3.91 11.89
C GLU A 47 -6.23 -4.21 10.41
N THR A 48 -5.22 -3.95 9.58
CA THR A 48 -5.27 -4.25 8.14
C THR A 48 -5.08 -5.75 7.85
N LYS A 49 -4.39 -6.45 8.76
CA LYS A 49 -3.89 -7.84 8.62
C LYS A 49 -2.88 -8.06 7.49
N VAL A 50 -2.45 -7.01 6.80
CA VAL A 50 -1.47 -7.11 5.71
C VAL A 50 -0.15 -7.69 6.22
N LEU A 51 0.35 -7.21 7.36
CA LEU A 51 1.63 -7.67 7.90
C LEU A 51 1.60 -9.15 8.33
N GLU A 52 0.53 -9.59 8.97
CA GLU A 52 0.32 -11.01 9.33
C GLU A 52 0.27 -11.89 8.08
N ASN A 53 -0.43 -11.43 7.03
CA ASN A 53 -0.55 -12.16 5.78
C ASN A 53 0.78 -12.19 5.00
N ALA A 54 1.55 -11.11 5.02
CA ALA A 54 2.90 -11.07 4.47
C ALA A 54 3.85 -12.05 5.17
N GLN A 55 3.79 -12.14 6.50
CA GLN A 55 4.54 -13.15 7.25
C GLN A 55 4.11 -14.57 6.84
N TYR A 56 2.80 -14.83 6.76
CA TYR A 56 2.30 -16.12 6.32
C TYR A 56 2.79 -16.49 4.91
N VAL A 57 2.79 -15.54 3.98
CA VAL A 57 3.34 -15.75 2.63
C VAL A 57 4.82 -16.11 2.70
N PHE A 58 5.62 -15.32 3.43
CA PHE A 58 7.04 -15.58 3.59
C PHE A 58 7.34 -16.96 4.20
N ASP A 59 6.62 -17.34 5.27
CA ASP A 59 6.82 -18.61 5.97
C ASP A 59 6.49 -19.84 5.09
N ASN A 60 5.71 -19.64 4.02
CA ASN A 60 5.27 -20.68 3.09
C ASN A 60 5.82 -20.48 1.65
N ALA A 61 6.70 -19.51 1.43
CA ALA A 61 7.29 -19.23 0.12
C ALA A 61 8.27 -20.33 -0.30
N ILE A 62 8.29 -20.67 -1.59
CA ILE A 62 9.16 -21.70 -2.15
C ILE A 62 10.19 -21.08 -3.11
N ASP A 63 9.77 -20.09 -3.88
CA ASP A 63 10.55 -19.47 -4.94
C ASP A 63 11.21 -18.15 -4.53
N VAL A 64 10.81 -17.58 -3.39
CA VAL A 64 11.39 -16.35 -2.84
C VAL A 64 11.86 -16.57 -1.40
N ALA A 65 13.11 -16.21 -1.12
CA ALA A 65 13.71 -16.35 0.21
C ALA A 65 14.43 -15.07 0.64
N LEU A 66 14.52 -14.85 1.95
CA LEU A 66 15.29 -13.75 2.53
C LEU A 66 16.69 -14.20 2.95
N ASN A 67 17.65 -13.29 2.86
CA ASN A 67 19.00 -13.47 3.40
C ASN A 67 19.15 -12.67 4.70
N PRO A 68 19.09 -13.31 5.89
CA PRO A 68 19.09 -12.59 7.17
C PRO A 68 20.33 -11.72 7.42
N ALA A 69 21.50 -12.11 6.89
CA ALA A 69 22.71 -11.32 7.02
C ALA A 69 22.62 -10.03 6.19
N GLN A 70 22.21 -10.16 4.92
CA GLN A 70 22.07 -9.01 4.03
C GLN A 70 20.92 -8.08 4.44
N THR A 71 19.81 -8.62 4.98
CA THR A 71 18.74 -7.79 5.54
C THR A 71 19.23 -6.89 6.67
N LYS A 72 20.13 -7.40 7.53
CA LYS A 72 20.74 -6.60 8.62
C LYS A 72 21.75 -5.57 8.12
N GLU A 73 22.54 -5.91 7.10
CA GLU A 73 23.46 -4.96 6.46
C GLU A 73 22.70 -3.86 5.70
N ALA A 74 21.60 -4.22 5.04
CA ALA A 74 20.71 -3.29 4.37
C ALA A 74 20.06 -2.32 5.35
N ALA A 75 19.61 -2.80 6.52
CA ALA A 75 19.10 -1.94 7.59
C ALA A 75 20.07 -0.82 7.97
N GLU A 76 21.34 -1.15 8.22
CA GLU A 76 22.35 -0.15 8.55
C GLU A 76 22.64 0.79 7.37
N THR A 77 22.71 0.25 6.16
CA THR A 77 22.96 1.03 4.94
C THR A 77 21.85 2.03 4.67
N ILE A 78 20.59 1.58 4.72
CA ILE A 78 19.38 2.39 4.52
C ILE A 78 19.35 3.49 5.59
N TRP A 79 19.49 3.12 6.87
CA TRP A 79 19.50 4.08 7.97
C TRP A 79 20.52 5.19 7.76
N ARG A 80 21.80 4.84 7.54
CA ARG A 80 22.87 5.80 7.33
C ARG A 80 22.62 6.73 6.14
N LEU A 81 22.09 6.20 5.04
CA LEU A 81 21.79 6.99 3.84
C LEU A 81 20.59 7.92 4.04
N MET A 82 19.55 7.47 4.73
CA MET A 82 18.39 8.31 5.09
C MET A 82 18.81 9.47 5.99
N GLN A 83 19.66 9.21 7.01
CA GLN A 83 20.20 10.27 7.88
C GLN A 83 21.07 11.26 7.10
N LYS A 84 21.93 10.76 6.21
CA LYS A 84 22.78 11.63 5.37
C LYS A 84 21.96 12.54 4.44
N LYS A 85 20.83 12.05 3.93
CA LYS A 85 19.93 12.81 3.05
C LYS A 85 18.90 13.65 3.80
N ALA A 86 18.82 13.55 5.13
CA ALA A 86 17.72 14.10 5.93
C ALA A 86 16.34 13.73 5.35
N TYR A 87 16.19 12.47 4.90
CA TYR A 87 15.02 11.99 4.17
C TYR A 87 13.75 12.09 5.03
N SER A 88 12.69 12.70 4.51
CA SER A 88 11.44 12.95 5.24
C SER A 88 10.25 13.01 4.29
N THR A 89 9.04 13.11 4.85
CA THR A 89 7.78 13.28 4.08
C THR A 89 7.77 14.55 3.22
N GLN A 90 8.59 15.56 3.56
CA GLN A 90 8.62 16.83 2.83
C GLN A 90 9.00 16.65 1.36
N THR A 91 9.80 15.62 1.03
CA THR A 91 10.16 15.28 -0.36
C THR A 91 8.95 15.04 -1.24
N TRP A 92 7.84 14.51 -0.69
CA TRP A 92 6.58 14.36 -1.43
C TRP A 92 6.01 15.72 -1.84
N SER A 93 5.94 16.68 -0.89
CA SER A 93 5.39 18.01 -1.13
C SER A 93 6.25 18.90 -2.05
N GLU A 94 7.52 18.56 -2.23
CA GLU A 94 8.47 19.33 -3.04
C GLU A 94 8.24 19.15 -4.55
N HIS A 95 7.65 18.04 -5.01
CA HIS A 95 7.55 17.74 -6.44
C HIS A 95 6.65 18.73 -7.20
N GLU A 96 7.07 19.14 -8.41
CA GLU A 96 6.44 20.25 -9.17
C GLU A 96 5.01 19.96 -9.65
N LEU A 97 4.64 18.68 -9.73
CA LEU A 97 3.31 18.25 -10.18
C LEU A 97 2.34 17.93 -9.03
N HIS A 98 2.80 17.91 -7.79
CA HIS A 98 1.90 17.69 -6.65
C HIS A 98 1.19 19.00 -6.26
N PRO A 99 -0.09 18.92 -5.82
CA PRO A 99 -0.80 20.08 -5.29
C PRO A 99 -0.01 20.78 -4.18
N LYS A 100 -0.09 22.11 -4.16
CA LYS A 100 0.63 22.94 -3.18
C LYS A 100 -0.30 23.50 -2.09
N THR A 101 -1.61 23.45 -2.33
CA THR A 101 -2.61 23.74 -1.32
C THR A 101 -2.71 22.55 -0.35
N LYS A 102 -3.36 22.77 0.79
CA LYS A 102 -3.63 21.74 1.81
C LYS A 102 -5.10 21.84 2.18
N ASP A 103 -5.96 21.58 1.20
CA ASP A 103 -7.41 21.70 1.28
C ASP A 103 -8.08 20.45 0.67
N GLU A 104 -9.41 20.40 0.67
CA GLU A 104 -10.17 19.28 0.11
C GLU A 104 -9.82 19.00 -1.37
N SER A 105 -9.48 20.01 -2.16
CA SER A 105 -9.06 19.79 -3.55
C SER A 105 -7.76 18.99 -3.67
N THR A 106 -6.89 19.10 -2.66
CA THR A 106 -5.67 18.30 -2.55
C THR A 106 -6.00 16.86 -2.18
N VAL A 107 -6.96 16.65 -1.29
CA VAL A 107 -7.48 15.32 -0.95
C VAL A 107 -8.07 14.63 -2.19
N ASP A 108 -8.92 15.33 -2.95
CA ASP A 108 -9.53 14.80 -4.17
C ASP A 108 -8.49 14.44 -5.24
N PHE A 109 -7.46 15.28 -5.38
CA PHE A 109 -6.35 15.00 -6.30
C PHE A 109 -5.58 13.74 -5.87
N ILE A 110 -5.21 13.61 -4.60
CA ILE A 110 -4.49 12.44 -4.06
C ILE A 110 -5.34 11.18 -4.25
N PHE A 111 -6.63 11.25 -3.89
CA PHE A 111 -7.55 10.13 -4.08
C PHE A 111 -7.61 9.67 -5.54
N THR A 112 -7.82 10.61 -6.47
CA THR A 112 -7.89 10.33 -7.92
C THR A 112 -6.58 9.74 -8.44
N MET A 113 -5.46 10.28 -7.99
CA MET A 113 -4.13 9.83 -8.37
C MET A 113 -3.90 8.38 -7.94
N ASP A 114 -4.18 8.04 -6.67
CA ASP A 114 -3.97 6.69 -6.14
C ASP A 114 -5.01 5.67 -6.61
N LEU A 115 -6.22 6.14 -6.90
CA LEU A 115 -7.24 5.37 -7.61
C LEU A 115 -6.77 4.92 -9.01
N LEU A 116 -5.80 5.60 -9.62
CA LEU A 116 -5.28 5.30 -10.97
C LEU A 116 -3.80 4.87 -10.99
N ASN A 117 -3.18 4.79 -9.80
CA ASN A 117 -1.76 4.51 -9.60
C ASN A 117 -1.42 3.02 -9.77
N PHE A 118 -1.58 2.50 -11.00
CA PHE A 118 -1.25 1.11 -11.31
C PHE A 118 -0.71 0.83 -12.73
N SER A 119 0.28 -0.05 -12.84
CA SER A 119 0.77 -0.69 -14.07
C SER A 119 1.27 0.26 -15.16
N PHE A 120 2.30 1.06 -14.85
CA PHE A 120 2.91 2.00 -15.81
C PHE A 120 4.03 1.44 -16.68
N TRP A 121 4.47 0.19 -16.47
CA TRP A 121 5.51 -0.40 -17.31
C TRP A 121 4.98 -0.66 -18.72
N SER A 122 5.84 -0.63 -19.73
CA SER A 122 5.47 -0.91 -21.12
C SER A 122 6.17 -2.16 -21.65
N ALA A 123 5.49 -2.90 -22.52
CA ALA A 123 6.10 -3.99 -23.28
C ALA A 123 6.95 -3.46 -24.45
N GLU A 124 6.75 -2.21 -24.85
CA GLU A 124 7.56 -1.54 -25.86
C GLU A 124 9.00 -1.39 -25.37
N THR A 125 9.92 -1.86 -26.20
CA THR A 125 11.36 -1.86 -25.95
C THR A 125 11.99 -0.50 -26.26
N ASP A 126 11.42 0.24 -27.21
CA ASP A 126 11.84 1.58 -27.57
C ASP A 126 11.21 2.62 -26.62
N GLU A 127 12.02 3.14 -25.69
CA GLU A 127 11.59 4.14 -24.70
C GLU A 127 10.93 5.37 -25.33
N SER A 128 11.30 5.74 -26.57
CA SER A 128 10.75 6.91 -27.25
C SER A 128 9.31 6.73 -27.73
N LYS A 129 8.84 5.48 -27.80
CA LYS A 129 7.48 5.11 -28.21
C LYS A 129 6.56 4.81 -27.05
N ARG A 130 7.11 4.68 -25.84
CA ARG A 130 6.33 4.37 -24.65
C ARG A 130 5.33 5.46 -24.32
N PHE A 131 4.22 5.08 -23.69
CA PHE A 131 3.23 6.01 -23.15
C PHE A 131 3.91 7.14 -22.38
N SER A 132 3.63 8.37 -22.80
CA SER A 132 4.21 9.56 -22.20
C SER A 132 3.29 10.75 -22.36
N ILE A 133 3.40 11.71 -21.45
CA ILE A 133 2.58 12.91 -21.44
C ILE A 133 3.47 14.13 -21.61
N GLU A 134 3.19 14.95 -22.62
CA GLU A 134 3.79 16.27 -22.74
C GLU A 134 2.96 17.29 -21.97
N TYR A 135 3.59 17.94 -21.00
CA TYR A 135 2.96 18.93 -20.14
C TYR A 135 4.01 19.92 -19.61
N ARG A 136 3.68 21.22 -19.63
CA ARG A 136 4.56 22.34 -19.25
C ARG A 136 5.95 22.28 -19.92
N GLY A 137 5.99 21.91 -21.20
CA GLY A 137 7.22 21.86 -22.00
C GLY A 137 8.17 20.70 -21.66
N ARG A 138 7.72 19.71 -20.87
CA ARG A 138 8.47 18.50 -20.54
C ARG A 138 7.68 17.25 -20.92
N ARG A 139 8.41 16.17 -21.19
CA ARG A 139 7.85 14.84 -21.42
C ARG A 139 7.96 14.02 -20.14
N TRP A 140 6.82 13.52 -19.68
CA TRP A 140 6.67 12.72 -18.47
C TRP A 140 6.42 11.26 -18.80
N THR A 141 7.04 10.35 -18.06
CA THR A 141 6.94 8.90 -18.27
C THR A 141 6.66 8.17 -16.95
N GLY A 142 6.22 6.92 -17.03
CA GLY A 142 5.91 6.11 -15.85
C GLY A 142 4.80 6.74 -15.00
N TYR A 143 4.92 6.65 -13.68
CA TYR A 143 3.98 7.27 -12.73
C TYR A 143 3.75 8.77 -13.00
N TRP A 144 4.81 9.53 -13.30
CA TRP A 144 4.69 10.97 -13.53
C TRP A 144 3.84 11.35 -14.75
N SER A 145 3.69 10.43 -15.71
CA SER A 145 2.77 10.64 -16.83
C SER A 145 1.31 10.73 -16.37
N LEU A 146 0.89 9.93 -15.37
CA LEU A 146 -0.44 10.03 -14.79
C LEU A 146 -0.65 11.38 -14.10
N VAL A 147 0.27 11.77 -13.23
CA VAL A 147 0.17 13.04 -12.49
C VAL A 147 0.13 14.23 -13.45
N ALA A 148 0.95 14.20 -14.51
CA ALA A 148 0.92 15.20 -15.57
C ALA A 148 -0.40 15.22 -16.35
N ALA A 149 -1.01 14.06 -16.62
CA ALA A 149 -2.30 13.98 -17.29
C ALA A 149 -3.44 14.59 -16.44
N LEU A 150 -3.46 14.31 -15.14
CA LEU A 150 -4.45 14.86 -14.21
C LEU A 150 -4.30 16.38 -14.08
N GLN A 151 -3.08 16.88 -13.87
CA GLN A 151 -2.81 18.33 -13.83
C GLN A 151 -3.17 19.02 -15.15
N ARG A 152 -2.84 18.41 -16.28
CA ARG A 152 -3.20 18.94 -17.60
C ARG A 152 -4.71 19.01 -17.80
N ALA A 153 -5.46 18.02 -17.34
CA ALA A 153 -6.91 18.02 -17.42
C ALA A 153 -7.53 19.15 -16.58
N LEU A 154 -7.01 19.38 -15.36
CA LEU A 154 -7.44 20.51 -14.53
C LEU A 154 -7.11 21.87 -15.17
N ASP A 155 -5.92 22.02 -15.76
CA ASP A 155 -5.53 23.22 -16.53
C ASP A 155 -6.39 23.42 -17.81
N GLU A 156 -7.05 22.36 -18.30
CA GLU A 156 -7.97 22.36 -19.43
C GLU A 156 -9.45 22.49 -19.00
N ASP A 157 -9.70 22.87 -17.74
CA ASP A 157 -11.02 23.03 -17.14
C ASP A 157 -11.87 21.73 -17.12
N ILE A 158 -11.22 20.56 -17.16
CA ILE A 158 -11.87 19.26 -16.99
C ILE A 158 -11.82 18.88 -15.50
N PRO A 159 -12.96 18.71 -14.81
CA PRO A 159 -13.01 18.39 -13.38
C PRO A 159 -12.70 16.91 -13.12
N ILE A 160 -11.52 16.45 -13.55
CA ILE A 160 -11.11 15.03 -13.52
C ILE A 160 -10.95 14.47 -12.10
N THR A 161 -10.93 15.32 -11.07
CA THR A 161 -10.84 14.90 -9.66
C THR A 161 -12.20 14.87 -8.96
N THR A 162 -13.29 15.12 -9.69
CA THR A 162 -14.62 15.28 -9.09
C THR A 162 -15.48 14.01 -9.28
N PRO A 163 -16.02 13.42 -8.20
CA PRO A 163 -16.85 12.21 -8.28
C PRO A 163 -18.11 12.36 -9.13
N ASP A 164 -18.83 13.49 -9.00
CA ASP A 164 -20.04 13.77 -9.77
C ASP A 164 -19.77 13.80 -11.28
N PHE A 165 -18.59 14.27 -11.69
CA PHE A 165 -18.15 14.21 -13.08
C PHE A 165 -17.95 12.75 -13.51
N TRP A 166 -17.33 11.91 -12.69
CA TRP A 166 -17.10 10.51 -13.05
C TRP A 166 -18.39 9.71 -13.23
N VAL A 167 -19.45 9.98 -12.48
CA VAL A 167 -20.72 9.23 -12.65
C VAL A 167 -21.58 9.76 -13.79
N ASN A 168 -21.31 10.97 -14.28
CA ASN A 168 -22.04 11.56 -15.39
C ASN A 168 -21.51 11.06 -16.74
N GLU A 169 -22.16 10.03 -17.31
CA GLU A 169 -21.77 9.44 -18.60
C GLU A 169 -21.89 10.40 -19.79
N ASP A 170 -22.72 11.44 -19.70
CA ASP A 170 -22.88 12.44 -20.77
C ASP A 170 -21.72 13.47 -20.76
N GLU A 171 -21.20 13.82 -19.59
CA GLU A 171 -20.09 14.79 -19.44
C GLU A 171 -18.72 14.11 -19.46
N CYS A 172 -18.59 12.97 -18.79
CA CYS A 172 -17.34 12.25 -18.66
C CYS A 172 -17.27 11.10 -19.67
N THR A 173 -17.45 11.36 -20.97
CA THR A 173 -17.45 10.28 -21.96
C THR A 173 -16.09 9.58 -22.09
N ASP A 174 -16.11 8.40 -22.71
CA ASP A 174 -14.91 7.65 -23.07
C ASP A 174 -13.94 8.49 -23.92
N GLU A 175 -14.45 9.35 -24.81
CA GLU A 175 -13.66 10.29 -25.61
C GLU A 175 -13.01 11.38 -24.75
N VAL A 176 -13.72 11.92 -23.76
CA VAL A 176 -13.17 12.91 -22.82
C VAL A 176 -12.05 12.28 -22.00
N LEU A 177 -12.23 11.05 -21.49
CA LEU A 177 -11.18 10.35 -20.76
C LEU A 177 -9.98 9.99 -21.65
N ARG A 178 -10.20 9.61 -22.91
CA ARG A 178 -9.10 9.44 -23.88
C ARG A 178 -8.37 10.74 -24.14
N HIS A 179 -9.09 11.87 -24.19
CA HIS A 179 -8.47 13.19 -24.31
C HIS A 179 -7.65 13.54 -23.08
N VAL A 180 -8.13 13.28 -21.87
CA VAL A 180 -7.37 13.47 -20.61
C VAL A 180 -6.05 12.70 -20.66
N PHE A 181 -6.13 11.39 -20.94
CA PHE A 181 -4.98 10.49 -20.96
C PHE A 181 -4.24 10.44 -22.31
N ARG A 182 -4.49 11.38 -23.23
CA ARG A 182 -3.87 11.37 -24.56
C ARG A 182 -2.34 11.42 -24.47
N SER A 183 -1.70 10.44 -25.08
CA SER A 183 -0.25 10.25 -25.10
C SER A 183 0.43 11.20 -26.10
N ALA A 184 1.71 11.47 -25.88
CA ALA A 184 2.60 12.08 -26.85
C ALA A 184 3.17 11.04 -27.85
N THR A 185 2.82 9.77 -27.70
CA THR A 185 3.18 8.65 -28.59
C THR A 185 1.94 7.86 -29.02
N ASP A 186 2.12 6.86 -29.87
CA ASP A 186 1.04 5.97 -30.31
C ASP A 186 0.61 4.96 -29.23
N GLU A 187 1.39 4.77 -28.16
CA GLU A 187 0.99 3.91 -27.04
C GLU A 187 -0.01 4.64 -26.13
N GLU A 188 -1.20 4.06 -25.96
CA GLU A 188 -2.23 4.53 -25.03
C GLU A 188 -1.79 4.29 -23.57
N ILE A 189 -2.42 4.99 -22.62
CA ILE A 189 -2.23 4.68 -21.20
C ILE A 189 -2.53 3.19 -20.96
N PRO A 190 -1.64 2.44 -20.29
CA PRO A 190 -1.91 1.04 -20.01
C PRO A 190 -3.20 0.87 -19.21
N LEU A 191 -3.96 -0.19 -19.49
CA LEU A 191 -5.20 -0.51 -18.78
C LEU A 191 -6.20 0.66 -18.75
N PHE A 192 -6.41 1.33 -19.89
CA PHE A 192 -7.34 2.46 -20.00
C PHE A 192 -8.76 2.08 -19.54
N LYS A 193 -9.30 0.94 -19.99
CA LYS A 193 -10.66 0.52 -19.64
C LYS A 193 -10.83 0.30 -18.14
N GLU A 194 -9.84 -0.32 -17.51
CA GLU A 194 -9.84 -0.58 -16.08
C GLU A 194 -9.74 0.72 -15.27
N ARG A 195 -9.02 1.73 -15.78
CA ARG A 195 -8.98 3.07 -15.18
C ARG A 195 -10.34 3.76 -15.23
N VAL A 196 -11.02 3.69 -16.37
CA VAL A 196 -12.39 4.22 -16.48
C VAL A 196 -13.32 3.51 -15.50
N GLN A 197 -13.25 2.18 -15.41
CA GLN A 197 -14.04 1.40 -14.45
C GLN A 197 -13.76 1.80 -12.99
N CYS A 198 -12.49 2.01 -12.62
CA CYS A 198 -12.13 2.48 -11.28
C CYS A 198 -12.75 3.86 -10.98
N LEU A 199 -12.75 4.80 -11.94
CA LEU A 199 -13.37 6.11 -11.77
C LEU A 199 -14.89 6.01 -11.60
N ARG A 200 -15.56 5.19 -12.40
CA ARG A 200 -17.02 4.98 -12.30
C ARG A 200 -17.40 4.38 -10.95
N GLU A 201 -16.73 3.29 -10.57
CA GLU A 201 -16.99 2.60 -9.31
C GLU A 201 -16.74 3.53 -8.11
N ALA A 202 -15.61 4.22 -8.09
CA ALA A 202 -15.29 5.14 -7.00
C ALA A 202 -16.24 6.35 -6.96
N GLY A 203 -16.65 6.86 -8.12
CA GLY A 203 -17.65 7.91 -8.24
C GLY A 203 -18.97 7.49 -7.63
N ASP A 204 -19.49 6.32 -8.02
CA ASP A 204 -20.74 5.77 -7.47
C ASP A 204 -20.68 5.61 -5.96
N VAL A 205 -19.58 5.04 -5.42
CA VAL A 205 -19.40 4.88 -3.98
C VAL A 205 -19.35 6.22 -3.27
N LEU A 206 -18.58 7.19 -3.77
CA LEU A 206 -18.46 8.51 -3.15
C LEU A 206 -19.78 9.26 -3.14
N CYS A 207 -20.49 9.31 -4.28
CA CYS A 207 -21.76 10.02 -4.39
C CYS A 207 -22.85 9.39 -3.51
N ASN A 208 -22.90 8.05 -3.39
CA ASN A 208 -23.95 7.35 -2.66
C ASN A 208 -23.67 7.19 -1.16
N GLU A 209 -22.42 6.98 -0.75
CA GLU A 209 -22.07 6.61 0.63
C GLU A 209 -21.33 7.72 1.39
N PHE A 210 -20.63 8.60 0.68
CA PHE A 210 -19.77 9.63 1.26
C PHE A 210 -20.15 11.05 0.84
N GLY A 211 -21.38 11.26 0.35
CA GLY A 211 -21.91 12.59 0.00
C GLY A 211 -21.12 13.33 -1.07
N GLY A 212 -20.46 12.58 -1.97
CA GLY A 212 -19.67 13.11 -3.07
C GLY A 212 -18.27 13.61 -2.71
N SER A 213 -17.79 13.38 -1.47
CA SER A 213 -16.48 13.86 -1.01
C SER A 213 -15.68 12.76 -0.31
N PHE A 214 -14.42 12.58 -0.72
CA PHE A 214 -13.53 11.63 -0.05
C PHE A 214 -13.11 12.11 1.36
N ALA A 215 -13.20 13.41 1.66
CA ALA A 215 -12.99 13.93 3.02
C ALA A 215 -13.94 13.27 4.04
N ASN A 216 -15.20 13.02 3.67
CA ASN A 216 -16.16 12.31 4.54
C ASN A 216 -15.75 10.84 4.80
N CYS A 217 -15.05 10.21 3.86
CA CYS A 217 -14.47 8.88 4.04
C CYS A 217 -13.31 8.91 5.05
N ILE A 218 -12.44 9.92 4.95
CA ILE A 218 -11.35 10.16 5.92
C ILE A 218 -11.92 10.39 7.32
N ASP A 219 -12.93 11.25 7.46
CA ASP A 219 -13.60 11.54 8.74
C ASP A 219 -14.18 10.28 9.38
N SER A 220 -14.74 9.38 8.56
CA SER A 220 -15.31 8.10 9.01
C SER A 220 -14.26 7.15 9.61
N ALA A 221 -12.97 7.33 9.29
CA ALA A 221 -11.88 6.53 9.84
C ALA A 221 -11.47 6.95 11.26
N ASN A 222 -11.98 8.08 11.77
CA ASN A 222 -11.74 8.57 13.13
C ASN A 222 -10.24 8.57 13.49
N TYR A 223 -9.43 9.20 12.64
CA TYR A 223 -7.97 9.35 12.80
C TYR A 223 -7.18 8.03 12.85
N SER A 224 -7.74 6.90 12.38
CA SER A 224 -7.03 5.63 12.24
C SER A 224 -6.63 5.35 10.80
N ALA A 225 -5.33 5.20 10.55
CA ALA A 225 -4.77 4.79 9.26
C ALA A 225 -5.26 3.38 8.88
N ALA A 226 -5.22 2.43 9.82
CA ALA A 226 -5.73 1.09 9.57
C ALA A 226 -7.26 1.07 9.40
N GLY A 227 -7.98 1.93 10.12
CA GLY A 227 -9.42 2.14 9.94
C GLY A 227 -9.75 2.64 8.53
N LEU A 228 -8.99 3.63 8.03
CA LEU A 228 -9.18 4.17 6.68
C LEU A 228 -8.90 3.12 5.60
N VAL A 229 -7.82 2.33 5.73
CA VAL A 229 -7.56 1.21 4.80
C VAL A 229 -8.73 0.21 4.78
N ASN A 230 -9.30 -0.12 5.95
CA ASN A 230 -10.43 -1.03 6.03
C ASN A 230 -11.67 -0.44 5.36
N ILE A 231 -12.02 0.82 5.64
CA ILE A 231 -13.16 1.50 5.00
C ILE A 231 -12.99 1.53 3.48
N ILE A 232 -11.79 1.90 2.99
CA ILE A 232 -11.49 1.94 1.55
C ILE A 232 -11.68 0.55 0.93
N THR A 233 -11.10 -0.49 1.52
CA THR A 233 -11.13 -1.85 0.94
C THR A 233 -12.48 -2.55 1.09
N GLU A 234 -13.32 -2.12 2.05
CA GLU A 234 -14.69 -2.59 2.21
C GLU A 234 -15.64 -1.90 1.23
N SER A 235 -15.47 -0.59 1.00
CA SER A 235 -16.41 0.22 0.20
C SER A 235 -16.04 0.26 -1.29
N PHE A 236 -14.75 0.22 -1.63
CA PHE A 236 -14.24 0.33 -3.01
C PHE A 236 -13.58 -1.00 -3.44
N ASP A 237 -14.28 -1.78 -4.27
CA ASP A 237 -13.83 -3.09 -4.76
C ASP A 237 -12.49 -2.98 -5.53
N CYS A 238 -12.29 -1.91 -6.29
CA CYS A 238 -11.06 -1.65 -7.03
C CYS A 238 -9.83 -1.45 -6.14
N PHE A 239 -10.00 -1.16 -4.84
CA PHE A 239 -8.90 -1.11 -3.87
C PHE A 239 -8.70 -2.42 -3.09
N ARG A 240 -9.62 -3.39 -3.19
CA ARG A 240 -9.61 -4.65 -2.43
C ARG A 240 -8.60 -5.68 -3.00
N ASP A 241 -7.32 -5.33 -2.91
CA ASP A 241 -6.18 -6.14 -3.33
C ASP A 241 -5.96 -7.33 -2.38
N GLU A 242 -6.67 -8.42 -2.69
CA GLU A 242 -6.65 -9.71 -1.99
C GLU A 242 -6.51 -10.88 -2.98
N THR A 243 -5.94 -11.98 -2.49
CA THR A 243 -5.79 -13.22 -3.26
C THR A 243 -5.83 -14.45 -2.34
N VAL A 244 -5.77 -15.64 -2.91
CA VAL A 244 -5.66 -16.90 -2.16
C VAL A 244 -4.27 -17.49 -2.35
N PHE A 245 -3.56 -17.73 -1.26
CA PHE A 245 -2.24 -18.36 -1.24
C PHE A 245 -2.26 -19.57 -0.31
N HIS A 246 -1.92 -20.74 -0.83
CA HIS A 246 -1.98 -22.02 -0.11
C HIS A 246 -3.28 -22.24 0.70
N GLY A 247 -4.42 -21.84 0.13
CA GLY A 247 -5.74 -22.00 0.74
C GLY A 247 -6.12 -20.95 1.79
N LYS A 248 -5.23 -20.00 2.12
CA LYS A 248 -5.53 -18.86 2.99
C LYS A 248 -5.76 -17.60 2.15
N ARG A 249 -6.76 -16.79 2.53
CA ARG A 249 -6.93 -15.44 1.99
C ARG A 249 -5.78 -14.55 2.47
N VAL A 250 -5.13 -13.87 1.53
CA VAL A 250 -4.00 -12.96 1.76
C VAL A 250 -4.38 -11.57 1.28
N ARG A 251 -4.15 -10.58 2.14
CA ARG A 251 -4.41 -9.15 1.89
C ARG A 251 -3.10 -8.42 1.65
N LEU A 252 -3.06 -7.60 0.62
CA LEU A 252 -1.90 -6.75 0.29
C LEU A 252 -2.27 -5.27 0.30
N TYR A 253 -3.49 -4.93 -0.16
CA TYR A 253 -4.08 -3.58 -0.08
C TYR A 253 -3.14 -2.46 -0.52
N LYS A 254 -2.30 -2.71 -1.54
CA LYS A 254 -1.18 -1.83 -1.89
C LYS A 254 -1.62 -0.39 -2.14
N ARG A 255 -2.65 -0.18 -2.97
CA ARG A 255 -3.11 1.17 -3.32
C ARG A 255 -3.86 1.87 -2.18
N ALA A 256 -4.62 1.14 -1.38
CA ALA A 256 -5.27 1.71 -0.20
C ALA A 256 -4.23 2.17 0.83
N GLN A 257 -3.15 1.41 1.01
CA GLN A 257 -2.03 1.79 1.87
C GLN A 257 -1.26 3.01 1.34
N ILE A 258 -1.05 3.10 0.01
CA ILE A 258 -0.43 4.30 -0.60
C ILE A 258 -1.28 5.54 -0.35
N LEU A 259 -2.60 5.46 -0.58
CA LEU A 259 -3.51 6.58 -0.38
C LEU A 259 -3.42 7.15 1.04
N VAL A 260 -3.42 6.29 2.07
CA VAL A 260 -3.24 6.73 3.45
C VAL A 260 -1.85 7.35 3.69
N ALA A 261 -0.81 6.78 3.10
CA ALA A 261 0.55 7.28 3.23
C ALA A 261 0.76 8.63 2.52
N ASP A 262 0.15 8.84 1.37
CA ASP A 262 0.25 10.07 0.59
C ASP A 262 -0.53 11.21 1.28
N LEU A 263 -1.69 10.93 1.87
CA LEU A 263 -2.39 11.88 2.74
C LEU A 263 -1.53 12.25 3.96
N TRP A 264 -1.00 11.26 4.67
CA TRP A 264 -0.13 11.47 5.81
C TRP A 264 1.10 12.32 5.44
N ALA A 265 1.76 12.00 4.33
CA ALA A 265 2.96 12.70 3.87
C ALA A 265 2.66 14.12 3.37
N CYS A 266 1.59 14.30 2.60
CA CYS A 266 1.18 15.60 2.05
C CYS A 266 0.84 16.59 3.17
N PHE A 267 0.04 16.15 4.14
CA PHE A 267 -0.40 17.00 5.24
C PHE A 267 0.58 17.04 6.42
N ASN A 268 1.68 16.28 6.37
CA ASN A 268 2.69 16.17 7.44
C ASN A 268 2.15 15.65 8.77
N GLY A 269 1.16 14.74 8.73
CA GLY A 269 0.56 14.18 9.93
C GLY A 269 -0.43 15.10 10.66
N GLU A 270 -0.89 16.17 10.01
CA GLU A 270 -1.88 17.12 10.54
C GLU A 270 -3.15 17.08 9.66
N ASP A 271 -4.28 17.60 10.16
CA ASP A 271 -5.53 17.74 9.39
C ASP A 271 -5.97 16.43 8.71
N PHE A 272 -6.22 16.42 7.39
CA PHE A 272 -6.56 15.22 6.62
C PHE A 272 -5.51 14.10 6.63
N GLY A 273 -4.28 14.38 7.08
CA GLY A 273 -3.21 13.39 7.25
C GLY A 273 -2.97 12.98 8.70
N GLU A 274 -3.78 13.42 9.66
CA GLU A 274 -3.64 13.07 11.07
C GLU A 274 -4.09 11.62 11.32
N PHE A 275 -3.10 10.75 11.62
CA PHE A 275 -3.37 9.35 11.96
C PHE A 275 -2.61 8.93 13.22
N HIS A 276 -3.34 8.42 14.22
CA HIS A 276 -2.75 8.01 15.51
C HIS A 276 -2.00 6.67 15.44
N ASP A 277 -2.19 5.88 14.37
CA ASP A 277 -1.62 4.55 14.18
C ASP A 277 -1.00 4.35 12.79
N ILE A 278 -0.42 5.41 12.21
CA ILE A 278 0.25 5.38 10.90
C ILE A 278 1.30 4.26 10.75
N ASP A 279 1.94 3.84 11.85
CA ASP A 279 2.93 2.75 11.88
C ASP A 279 2.36 1.36 11.53
N LYS A 280 1.02 1.23 11.42
CA LYS A 280 0.36 0.02 10.93
C LYS A 280 0.39 -0.13 9.40
N ILE A 281 0.66 0.95 8.69
CA ILE A 281 0.85 0.92 7.23
C ILE A 281 2.20 0.29 6.92
N THR A 282 2.20 -0.69 6.03
CA THR A 282 3.41 -1.40 5.60
C THR A 282 4.08 -0.70 4.41
N MET A 283 5.19 -1.26 3.93
CA MET A 283 5.69 -0.94 2.60
C MET A 283 4.68 -1.34 1.52
N PHE A 284 4.84 -0.79 0.32
CA PHE A 284 3.94 -1.00 -0.80
C PHE A 284 4.47 -2.08 -1.72
N ALA A 285 3.75 -3.21 -1.80
CA ALA A 285 4.18 -4.37 -2.57
C ALA A 285 3.99 -4.17 -4.09
N ASP A 286 4.85 -3.35 -4.70
CA ASP A 286 4.88 -3.09 -6.14
C ASP A 286 5.92 -3.98 -6.87
N TYR A 287 6.30 -3.61 -8.10
CA TYR A 287 7.35 -4.30 -8.86
C TYR A 287 8.76 -3.75 -8.70
N ARG A 288 8.94 -2.54 -8.15
CA ARG A 288 10.24 -1.88 -7.97
C ARG A 288 10.90 -2.21 -6.66
N ILE A 289 10.16 -2.29 -5.56
CA ILE A 289 10.75 -2.58 -4.26
C ILE A 289 11.34 -4.01 -4.20
N PRO A 290 10.68 -5.07 -4.73
CA PRO A 290 11.31 -6.39 -4.81
C PRO A 290 12.60 -6.39 -5.64
N GLN A 291 12.65 -5.59 -6.72
CA GLN A 291 13.86 -5.41 -7.53
C GLN A 291 15.00 -4.78 -6.69
N MET A 292 14.69 -3.74 -5.93
CA MET A 292 15.66 -3.07 -5.05
C MET A 292 16.13 -3.98 -3.91
N LEU A 293 15.22 -4.73 -3.27
CA LEU A 293 15.56 -5.68 -2.21
C LEU A 293 16.43 -6.83 -2.72
N HIS A 294 16.22 -7.29 -3.96
CA HIS A 294 17.11 -8.23 -4.62
C HIS A 294 18.48 -7.60 -4.90
N GLN A 295 18.54 -6.35 -5.35
CA GLN A 295 19.78 -5.62 -5.59
C GLN A 295 20.61 -5.41 -4.31
N LEU A 296 19.95 -5.21 -3.16
CA LEU A 296 20.58 -5.18 -1.83
C LEU A 296 20.97 -6.57 -1.32
N GLY A 297 20.68 -7.65 -2.07
CA GLY A 297 20.93 -9.02 -1.66
C GLY A 297 20.02 -9.53 -0.54
N CYS A 298 19.00 -8.77 -0.16
CA CYS A 298 18.03 -9.11 0.88
C CYS A 298 17.08 -10.23 0.42
N MET A 299 16.64 -10.18 -0.83
CA MET A 299 15.79 -11.19 -1.45
C MET A 299 16.59 -12.04 -2.44
N ARG A 300 16.24 -13.33 -2.50
CA ARG A 300 16.78 -14.30 -3.45
C ARG A 300 15.63 -15.03 -4.13
N TYR A 301 15.80 -15.29 -5.42
CA TYR A 301 14.82 -15.99 -6.24
C TYR A 301 15.32 -17.40 -6.56
N SER A 302 14.38 -18.32 -6.76
CA SER A 302 14.69 -19.62 -7.34
C SER A 302 15.22 -19.45 -8.77
N PRO A 303 16.01 -20.42 -9.29
CA PRO A 303 16.51 -20.34 -10.66
C PRO A 303 15.41 -20.20 -11.72
N SER A 304 14.25 -20.82 -11.50
CA SER A 304 13.08 -20.71 -12.39
C SER A 304 12.50 -19.31 -12.40
N LEU A 305 12.24 -18.74 -11.23
CA LEU A 305 11.67 -17.39 -11.11
C LEU A 305 12.64 -16.34 -11.65
N GLU A 306 13.93 -16.44 -11.30
CA GLU A 306 14.94 -15.50 -11.78
C GLU A 306 15.08 -15.56 -13.32
N SER A 307 15.14 -16.76 -13.90
CA SER A 307 15.19 -16.94 -15.36
C SER A 307 13.96 -16.34 -16.04
N HIS A 308 12.77 -16.50 -15.45
CA HIS A 308 11.52 -15.95 -15.97
C HIS A 308 11.53 -14.42 -15.98
N ILE A 309 11.96 -13.80 -14.87
CA ILE A 309 12.09 -12.34 -14.73
C ILE A 309 13.13 -11.78 -15.72
N ARG A 310 14.32 -12.41 -15.80
CA ARG A 310 15.38 -11.99 -16.75
C ARG A 310 14.96 -12.13 -18.21
N SER A 311 14.08 -13.08 -18.51
CA SER A 311 13.47 -13.24 -19.83
C SER A 311 12.33 -12.24 -20.12
N LEU A 312 12.06 -11.32 -19.19
CA LEU A 312 11.00 -10.30 -19.27
C LEU A 312 9.60 -10.89 -19.50
N LYS A 313 9.40 -12.14 -19.07
CA LYS A 313 8.11 -12.83 -19.23
C LYS A 313 7.12 -12.30 -18.20
N PRO A 314 5.85 -12.07 -18.61
CA PRO A 314 4.83 -11.68 -17.65
C PRO A 314 4.61 -12.72 -16.55
N ILE A 315 4.35 -12.26 -15.34
CA ILE A 315 3.86 -13.08 -14.22
C ILE A 315 2.37 -12.84 -14.11
N THR A 316 1.60 -13.93 -13.97
CA THR A 316 0.15 -13.87 -13.86
C THR A 316 -0.24 -13.26 -12.49
N PRO A 317 -1.12 -12.24 -12.45
CA PRO A 317 -1.63 -11.72 -11.18
C PRO A 317 -2.29 -12.82 -10.33
N GLY A 318 -2.04 -12.84 -9.03
CA GLY A 318 -2.54 -13.86 -8.11
C GLY A 318 -1.83 -15.21 -8.18
N SER A 319 -0.82 -15.38 -9.04
CA SER A 319 0.00 -16.59 -9.05
C SER A 319 0.92 -16.66 -7.83
N ASN A 320 1.34 -17.85 -7.43
CA ASN A 320 2.27 -18.02 -6.30
C ASN A 320 3.53 -17.14 -6.43
N TRP A 321 4.12 -17.05 -7.63
CA TRP A 321 5.28 -16.17 -7.84
C TRP A 321 4.97 -14.69 -7.58
N GLU A 322 3.81 -14.20 -8.02
CA GLU A 322 3.40 -12.83 -7.75
C GLU A 322 3.19 -12.60 -6.25
N VAL A 323 2.44 -13.48 -5.60
CA VAL A 323 2.14 -13.37 -4.16
C VAL A 323 3.40 -13.48 -3.32
N GLU A 324 4.30 -14.43 -3.62
CA GLU A 324 5.56 -14.60 -2.91
C GLU A 324 6.48 -13.39 -3.05
N LEU A 325 6.60 -12.80 -4.25
CA LEU A 325 7.38 -11.58 -4.47
C LEU A 325 6.87 -10.43 -3.62
N ARG A 326 5.55 -10.23 -3.59
CA ARG A 326 4.87 -9.14 -2.88
C ARG A 326 4.90 -9.34 -1.37
N GLY A 327 4.40 -10.47 -0.87
CA GLY A 327 4.33 -10.78 0.56
C GLY A 327 5.71 -10.85 1.22
N THR A 328 6.69 -11.46 0.55
CA THR A 328 8.06 -11.54 1.08
C THR A 328 8.75 -10.17 1.10
N SER A 329 8.41 -9.28 0.17
CA SER A 329 8.93 -7.90 0.18
C SER A 329 8.38 -7.10 1.36
N ILE A 330 7.08 -7.21 1.65
CA ILE A 330 6.47 -6.60 2.84
C ILE A 330 7.16 -7.07 4.11
N TRP A 331 7.34 -8.39 4.23
CA TRP A 331 8.00 -8.96 5.40
C TRP A 331 9.47 -8.54 5.51
N CYS A 332 10.18 -8.46 4.38
CA CYS A 332 11.58 -8.03 4.35
C CYS A 332 11.75 -6.61 4.90
N VAL A 333 10.92 -5.66 4.45
CA VAL A 333 11.01 -4.27 4.93
C VAL A 333 10.63 -4.16 6.40
N GLU A 334 9.66 -4.93 6.88
CA GLU A 334 9.36 -4.99 8.32
C GLU A 334 10.58 -5.49 9.12
N LEU A 335 11.29 -6.52 8.64
CA LEU A 335 12.51 -7.00 9.29
C LEU A 335 13.63 -5.95 9.27
N ILE A 336 13.76 -5.19 8.18
CA ILE A 336 14.69 -4.05 8.06
C ILE A 336 14.34 -2.99 9.11
N LYS A 337 13.08 -2.55 9.16
CA LYS A 337 12.58 -1.57 10.14
C LYS A 337 12.88 -2.01 11.57
N ARG A 338 12.53 -3.25 11.93
CA ARG A 338 12.79 -3.82 13.26
C ARG A 338 14.27 -3.85 13.62
N GLU A 339 15.14 -4.15 12.68
CA GLU A 339 16.59 -4.14 12.91
C GLU A 339 17.12 -2.71 13.10
N ILE A 340 16.63 -1.73 12.33
CA ILE A 340 16.98 -0.31 12.51
C ILE A 340 16.56 0.14 13.91
N GLU A 341 15.30 -0.09 14.29
CA GLU A 341 14.78 0.25 15.62
C GLU A 341 15.55 -0.40 16.77
N LYS A 342 16.08 -1.61 16.56
CA LYS A 342 16.86 -2.33 17.55
C LYS A 342 18.26 -1.75 17.71
N ARG A 343 18.89 -1.33 16.62
CA ARG A 343 20.26 -0.76 16.62
C ARG A 343 20.30 0.72 16.99
N HIS A 344 19.22 1.44 16.69
CA HIS A 344 19.09 2.88 16.87
C HIS A 344 17.82 3.20 17.70
N PRO A 345 17.81 2.91 19.02
CA PRO A 345 16.62 3.09 19.87
C PRO A 345 16.11 4.54 19.97
N GLU A 346 16.96 5.52 19.69
CA GLU A 346 16.63 6.95 19.62
C GLU A 346 15.46 7.24 18.66
N VAL A 347 15.30 6.41 17.62
CA VAL A 347 14.26 6.56 16.62
C VAL A 347 12.86 6.37 17.19
N LYS A 348 12.70 5.50 18.20
CA LYS A 348 11.41 5.29 18.90
C LYS A 348 10.99 6.51 19.71
N SER A 349 11.96 7.32 20.13
CA SER A 349 11.70 8.53 20.92
C SER A 349 11.32 9.72 20.03
N ALA A 350 11.77 9.73 18.77
CA ALA A 350 11.40 10.73 17.77
C ALA A 350 9.94 10.55 17.28
N GLY A 351 9.51 9.31 17.02
CA GLY A 351 8.14 9.02 16.55
C GLY A 351 7.01 9.37 17.54
N LYS A 352 7.30 9.39 18.84
CA LYS A 352 6.32 9.77 19.89
C LYS A 352 6.17 11.28 20.11
N LYS A 353 7.05 12.08 19.50
CA LYS A 353 7.03 13.56 19.61
C LYS A 353 6.90 14.15 18.21
N GLY A 354 5.78 13.89 17.54
CA GLY A 354 5.26 14.78 16.50
C GLY A 354 4.81 16.13 17.07
N VAL A 355 5.65 16.78 17.89
CA VAL A 355 5.41 18.14 18.35
C VAL A 355 6.43 19.02 17.64
N PHE A 356 5.99 19.62 16.54
CA PHE A 356 6.60 20.84 16.03
C PHE A 356 6.51 21.89 17.13
N LYS A 357 7.56 22.02 17.94
CA LYS A 357 7.71 23.24 18.74
C LYS A 357 8.07 24.36 17.77
N SER A 358 7.08 25.17 17.43
CA SER A 358 7.34 26.56 17.06
C SER A 358 8.16 27.17 18.18
N VAL A 359 9.40 27.52 17.89
CA VAL A 359 10.18 28.37 18.79
C VAL A 359 9.56 29.75 18.67
N GLU A 360 8.72 30.10 19.64
CA GLU A 360 8.42 31.51 19.92
C GLU A 360 9.75 32.16 20.30
N ASN A 361 10.18 33.11 19.47
CA ASN A 361 11.32 33.96 19.77
C ASN A 361 10.91 34.89 20.91
N ASP A 362 11.33 34.56 22.13
CA ASP A 362 11.33 35.50 23.24
C ASP A 362 12.69 36.19 23.26
N ASP A 363 12.71 37.45 22.80
CA ASP A 363 13.86 38.34 22.82
C ASP A 363 14.28 38.61 24.27
N THR A 364 15.44 38.12 24.72
CA THR A 364 16.23 38.77 25.78
C THR A 364 17.72 38.42 25.71
N ASP A 365 18.51 39.46 25.42
CA ASP A 365 19.85 39.81 25.93
C ASP A 365 21.04 38.80 25.90
N ALA A 366 21.92 39.08 24.92
CA ALA A 366 23.39 39.15 24.97
C ALA A 366 24.19 38.45 26.11
N GLN A 367 25.09 37.52 25.73
CA GLN A 367 26.57 37.71 25.74
C GLN A 367 27.34 36.40 25.47
N ASN A 368 28.31 36.50 24.54
CA ASN A 368 29.58 35.77 24.42
C ASN A 368 29.70 34.28 24.78
N GLY A 369 29.90 33.45 23.75
CA GLY A 369 30.55 32.14 23.86
C GLY A 369 30.59 31.45 22.50
N THR A 370 31.72 31.48 21.82
CA THR A 370 31.97 30.74 20.58
C THR A 370 32.13 29.26 20.91
N GLU A 371 31.02 28.56 21.09
CA GLU A 371 30.96 27.10 21.01
C GLU A 371 30.33 26.75 19.66
N ASN A 372 31.04 25.94 18.87
CA ASN A 372 30.44 25.23 17.74
C ASN A 372 29.40 24.26 18.31
N ILE A 373 28.19 24.77 18.55
CA ILE A 373 27.02 23.95 18.84
C ILE A 373 26.70 23.25 17.52
N GLU A 374 27.12 22.00 17.38
CA GLU A 374 26.54 21.10 16.39
C GLU A 374 25.02 21.17 16.58
N GLN A 375 24.33 21.70 15.56
CA GLN A 375 22.87 21.73 15.56
C GLN A 375 22.39 20.29 15.81
N PRO A 376 21.46 20.06 16.75
CA PRO A 376 20.95 18.72 16.98
C PRO A 376 20.38 18.20 15.66
N GLN A 377 20.99 17.14 15.11
CA GLN A 377 20.47 16.44 13.95
C GLN A 377 19.02 16.07 14.27
N LYS A 378 18.06 16.65 13.53
CA LYS A 378 16.65 16.27 13.62
C LYS A 378 16.55 14.79 13.29
N THR A 379 16.35 13.96 14.30
CA THR A 379 16.06 12.55 14.14
C THR A 379 14.61 12.45 13.74
N TYR A 380 14.36 12.20 12.46
CA TYR A 380 13.02 11.83 11.99
C TYR A 380 12.74 10.40 12.45
N GLY A 381 11.52 10.14 12.92
CA GLY A 381 11.07 8.77 13.20
C GLY A 381 11.20 7.90 11.93
N ILE A 382 11.37 6.58 12.09
CA ILE A 382 11.37 5.64 10.97
C ILE A 382 10.08 4.82 10.98
N ASN A 383 9.48 4.65 9.82
CA ASN A 383 8.38 3.71 9.61
C ASN A 383 8.56 3.01 8.25
N ALA A 384 7.68 2.06 7.94
CA ALA A 384 7.78 1.27 6.72
C ALA A 384 7.56 2.13 5.45
N ILE A 385 6.70 3.15 5.53
CA ILE A 385 6.43 4.11 4.44
C ILE A 385 7.71 4.85 4.04
N LEU A 386 8.45 5.42 5.00
CA LEU A 386 9.67 6.17 4.72
C LEU A 386 10.78 5.28 4.14
N ILE A 387 10.86 4.02 4.60
CA ILE A 387 11.79 3.05 4.00
C ILE A 387 11.39 2.75 2.56
N ASP A 388 10.09 2.55 2.31
CA ASP A 388 9.56 2.30 0.97
C ASP A 388 9.88 3.44 -0.01
N PHE A 389 9.50 4.67 0.33
CA PHE A 389 9.80 5.85 -0.48
C PHE A 389 11.30 5.98 -0.78
N PHE A 390 12.16 5.78 0.23
CA PHE A 390 13.60 5.80 0.05
C PHE A 390 14.11 4.73 -0.92
N LEU A 391 13.60 3.49 -0.80
CA LEU A 391 13.96 2.39 -1.69
C LEU A 391 13.48 2.64 -3.11
N TYR A 392 12.26 3.16 -3.29
CA TYR A 392 11.71 3.53 -4.60
C TYR A 392 12.56 4.60 -5.30
N ASP A 393 12.86 5.71 -4.61
CA ASP A 393 13.68 6.80 -5.16
C ASP A 393 15.10 6.34 -5.51
N THR A 394 15.66 5.49 -4.67
CA THR A 394 16.99 4.89 -4.92
C THR A 394 16.94 4.00 -6.17
N MET A 395 15.90 3.18 -6.33
CA MET A 395 15.71 2.34 -7.52
C MET A 395 15.53 3.20 -8.78
N LYS A 396 14.80 4.32 -8.69
CA LYS A 396 14.65 5.27 -9.80
C LYS A 396 15.95 5.93 -10.22
N THR A 397 16.80 6.26 -9.26
CA THR A 397 18.14 6.79 -9.53
C THR A 397 18.99 5.74 -10.27
N LEU A 398 18.98 4.49 -9.80
CA LEU A 398 19.72 3.38 -10.43
C LEU A 398 19.22 3.05 -11.84
N GLU A 399 17.92 3.14 -12.08
CA GLU A 399 17.31 3.00 -13.42
C GLU A 399 17.83 4.08 -14.38
N GLN A 400 17.88 5.35 -13.94
CA GLN A 400 18.43 6.44 -14.75
C GLN A 400 19.92 6.26 -15.05
N GLU A 401 20.67 5.70 -14.10
CA GLU A 401 22.09 5.35 -14.26
C GLU A 401 22.32 4.05 -15.04
N LYS A 402 21.26 3.31 -15.40
CA LYS A 402 21.31 1.98 -16.05
C LYS A 402 22.14 0.96 -15.26
N ASN A 403 22.05 1.03 -13.93
CA ASN A 403 22.84 0.22 -12.99
C ASN A 403 21.95 -0.76 -12.20
N GLU A 404 20.97 -1.35 -12.89
CA GLU A 404 20.05 -2.33 -12.32
C GLU A 404 20.64 -3.75 -12.44
N SER A 405 20.64 -4.52 -11.36
CA SER A 405 21.19 -5.89 -11.33
C SER A 405 20.27 -6.96 -11.96
N ILE A 406 18.98 -6.69 -11.97
CA ILE A 406 17.92 -7.54 -12.50
C ILE A 406 16.79 -6.63 -13.00
N PRO A 407 16.09 -6.96 -14.10
CA PRO A 407 14.87 -6.23 -14.47
C PRO A 407 13.80 -6.40 -13.39
N HIS A 408 12.91 -5.41 -13.25
CA HIS A 408 11.71 -5.58 -12.46
C HIS A 408 10.83 -6.68 -13.07
N HIS A 409 10.08 -7.39 -12.21
CA HIS A 409 9.11 -8.36 -12.69
C HIS A 409 7.94 -7.64 -13.39
N ARG A 410 7.26 -8.35 -14.29
CA ARG A 410 6.21 -7.78 -15.14
C ARG A 410 4.87 -8.42 -14.83
N THR A 411 4.11 -7.79 -13.95
CA THR A 411 2.71 -8.15 -13.70
C THR A 411 1.83 -7.03 -14.24
N ARG A 412 0.83 -7.36 -15.06
CA ARG A 412 -0.15 -6.40 -15.58
C ARG A 412 -1.44 -6.57 -14.80
N SER A 413 -1.74 -5.65 -13.89
CA SER A 413 -2.95 -5.69 -13.05
C SER A 413 -3.28 -4.32 -12.47
N ILE A 414 -4.53 -4.13 -12.06
CA ILE A 414 -4.96 -2.97 -11.26
C ILE A 414 -4.36 -2.96 -9.84
N TRP A 415 -3.78 -4.07 -9.39
CA TRP A 415 -3.18 -4.23 -8.06
C TRP A 415 -1.77 -3.67 -7.93
N TYR A 416 -1.10 -3.38 -9.04
CA TYR A 416 0.33 -3.09 -9.12
C TYR A 416 0.65 -1.66 -9.44
#